data_AF-A0A5C9CCF6-F1
#
_entry.id   AF-A0A5C9CCF6-F1
#
_cell.length_a   1.000
_cell.length_b   1.000
_cell.length_c   1.000
_cell.angle_alpha   90.00
_cell.angle_beta   90.00
_cell.angle_gamma   90.00
#
_symmetry.space_group_name_H-M   'P 1'
#
loop_
_entity.id
_entity.type
_entity.pdbx_description
1 polymer ?
#
loop_
_entity_poly.entity_id
_entity_poly.type
_entity_poly.pdbx_seq_one_letter_code
_entity_poly.pdbx_strand_id
1 'polypeptide(L)'
;MSNETNKATTLFSKENYTWMLIGGVTIALGMFLMSGGKSPDPNVFDTKEVYSSTRITIAPLLIVAGLLIESGLIFKPFNCYI
;
A
#
# COMPACT_ATOMS: atom_id res chain seq x y z
N MET A 1 38.33 -20.52 11.15
CA MET A 1 37.62 -19.23 11.29
C MET A 1 36.87 -19.00 9.97
N SER A 2 35.67 -19.57 9.81
CA SER A 2 34.84 -19.36 8.62
C SER A 2 34.27 -17.94 8.69
N ASN A 3 34.64 -17.10 7.72
CA ASN A 3 33.97 -15.81 7.54
C ASN A 3 32.62 -16.10 6.89
N GLU A 4 31.61 -16.29 7.73
CA GLU A 4 30.21 -16.27 7.37
C GLU A 4 29.89 -14.84 6.87
N THR A 5 30.19 -14.55 5.61
CA THR A 5 29.68 -13.34 4.95
C THR A 5 28.17 -13.53 4.85
N ASN A 6 27.48 -13.14 5.92
CA ASN A 6 26.03 -12.97 5.91
C ASN A 6 25.77 -11.99 4.78
N LYS A 7 25.44 -12.50 3.59
CA LYS A 7 24.67 -11.77 2.61
C LYS A 7 23.33 -11.52 3.29
N ALA A 8 23.30 -10.52 4.18
CA ALA A 8 22.09 -9.82 4.49
C ALA A 8 21.60 -9.38 3.12
N THR A 9 20.67 -10.14 2.56
CA THR A 9 19.92 -9.76 1.37
C THR A 9 19.52 -8.33 1.65
N THR A 10 20.09 -7.39 0.90
CA THR A 10 20.04 -5.97 1.23
C THR A 10 18.63 -5.48 0.93
N LEU A 11 17.68 -5.83 1.81
CA LEU A 11 16.25 -5.51 1.70
C LEU A 11 16.07 -4.00 1.67
N PHE A 12 17.00 -3.23 2.24
CA PHE A 12 16.96 -1.77 2.27
C PHE A 12 17.99 -1.14 1.34
N SER A 13 18.04 -1.61 0.09
CA SER A 13 18.78 -0.93 -0.96
C SER A 13 18.07 0.37 -1.37
N LYS A 14 18.81 1.36 -1.86
CA LYS A 14 18.28 2.66 -2.29
C LYS A 14 17.13 2.53 -3.31
N GLU A 15 17.20 1.52 -4.17
CA GLU A 15 16.17 1.19 -5.15
C GLU A 15 14.89 0.62 -4.49
N ASN A 16 15.03 -0.26 -3.49
CA ASN A 16 13.88 -0.78 -2.76
C ASN A 16 13.16 0.30 -1.92
N TYR A 17 13.91 1.32 -1.47
CA TYR A 17 13.32 2.46 -0.77
C TYR A 17 12.37 3.27 -1.67
N THR A 18 12.68 3.43 -2.95
CA THR A 18 11.78 4.08 -3.92
C THR A 18 10.47 3.31 -4.06
N TRP A 19 10.53 1.97 -4.10
CA TRP A 19 9.35 1.12 -4.21
C TRP A 19 8.50 1.09 -2.95
N MET A 20 9.14 1.08 -1.77
CA MET A 20 8.45 1.23 -0.49
C MET A 20 7.73 2.60 -0.39
N LEU A 21 8.33 3.66 -0.93
CA LEU A 21 7.68 4.97 -0.99
C LEU A 21 6.45 4.97 -1.90
N ILE A 22 6.55 4.32 -3.08
CA ILE A 22 5.44 4.19 -4.02
C ILE A 22 4.29 3.35 -3.43
N GLY A 23 4.61 2.23 -2.77
CA GLY A 23 3.65 1.40 -2.05
C GLY A 23 2.96 2.16 -0.93
N GLY A 24 3.73 2.83 -0.07
CA GLY A 24 3.22 3.69 1.00
C GLY A 24 2.31 4.81 0.51
N VAL A 25 2.65 5.50 -0.59
CA VAL A 25 1.78 6.53 -1.19
C VAL A 25 0.48 5.93 -1.71
N THR A 26 0.52 4.73 -2.30
CA THR A 26 -0.68 4.03 -2.79
C THR A 26 -1.62 3.66 -1.64
N ILE A 27 -1.06 3.14 -0.53
CA ILE A 27 -1.82 2.82 0.68
C ILE A 27 -2.41 4.11 1.29
N ALA A 28 -1.62 5.19 1.37
CA ALA A 28 -2.07 6.47 1.88
C ALA A 28 -3.24 7.04 1.04
N LEU A 29 -3.19 6.91 -0.28
CA LEU A 29 -4.30 7.29 -1.17
C LEU A 29 -5.54 6.43 -0.94
N GLY A 30 -5.38 5.12 -0.75
CA GLY A 30 -6.48 4.21 -0.41
C GLY A 30 -7.14 4.58 0.93
N MET A 31 -6.35 4.87 1.95
CA MET A 31 -6.86 5.34 3.24
C MET A 31 -7.51 6.73 3.14
N PHE A 32 -6.96 7.62 2.31
CA PHE A 32 -7.54 8.93 2.08
C PHE A 32 -8.94 8.82 1.44
N LEU A 33 -9.12 7.94 0.46
CA LEU A 33 -10.41 7.65 -0.16
C LEU A 33 -11.45 7.11 0.84
N MET A 34 -11.01 6.33 1.85
CA MET A 34 -11.87 5.84 2.94
C MET A 34 -12.29 6.94 3.93
N SER A 35 -11.49 8.00 4.09
CA SER A 35 -11.72 9.05 5.11
C SER A 35 -12.91 9.97 4.84
N GLY A 36 -13.54 9.89 3.67
CA GLY A 36 -14.74 10.66 3.35
C GLY A 36 -16.04 9.98 3.83
N GLY A 37 -17.17 10.70 3.73
CA GLY A 37 -18.51 10.18 4.04
C GLY A 37 -19.14 10.78 5.28
N LYS A 38 -18.59 11.91 5.72
CA LYS A 38 -19.21 12.73 6.76
C LYS A 38 -20.51 13.32 6.21
N SER A 39 -21.63 12.80 6.69
CA SER A 39 -22.91 13.47 6.53
C SER A 39 -22.85 14.82 7.27
N PRO A 40 -23.23 15.93 6.63
CA PRO A 40 -23.29 17.25 7.27
C PRO A 40 -24.31 17.31 8.42
N ASP A 41 -25.24 16.36 8.49
CA ASP A 41 -26.23 16.25 9.56
C ASP A 41 -26.13 14.87 10.25
N PRO A 42 -25.73 14.78 11.53
CA PRO A 42 -25.54 13.51 12.23
C PRO A 42 -26.85 12.74 12.48
N ASN A 43 -28.00 13.38 12.26
CA ASN A 43 -29.33 12.76 12.35
C ASN A 43 -29.86 12.22 11.01
N VAL A 44 -29.18 12.50 9.90
CA VAL A 44 -29.54 12.03 8.56
C VAL A 44 -28.40 11.17 8.02
N PHE A 45 -28.59 9.86 8.06
CA PHE A 45 -27.67 8.91 7.44
C PHE A 45 -27.86 8.94 5.92
N ASP A 46 -27.02 9.72 5.24
CA ASP A 46 -27.00 9.77 3.78
C ASP A 46 -26.35 8.49 3.23
N THR A 47 -27.17 7.44 3.08
CA THR A 47 -26.73 6.10 2.68
C THR A 47 -25.98 6.09 1.35
N LYS A 48 -26.23 7.05 0.45
CA LYS A 48 -25.49 7.20 -0.81
C LYS A 48 -24.03 7.61 -0.62
N GLU A 49 -23.74 8.45 0.37
CA GLU A 49 -22.38 8.93 0.62
C GLU A 49 -21.54 7.92 1.40
N VAL A 50 -22.18 7.18 2.31
CA VAL A 50 -21.53 6.13 3.12
C VAL A 50 -21.36 4.83 2.32
N TYR A 51 -22.40 4.40 1.59
CA TYR A 51 -22.37 3.20 0.74
C TYR A 51 -22.00 3.48 -0.72
N SER A 52 -21.14 4.48 -0.95
CA SER A 52 -20.58 4.66 -2.28
C SER A 52 -19.64 3.50 -2.60
N SER A 53 -19.86 2.83 -3.73
CA SER A 53 -19.04 1.71 -4.23
C SER A 53 -17.55 2.05 -4.23
N THR A 54 -17.19 3.32 -4.41
CA THR A 54 -15.80 3.78 -4.37
C THR A 54 -15.11 3.54 -3.02
N ARG A 55 -15.82 3.62 -1.88
CA ARG A 55 -15.20 3.39 -0.55
C ARG A 55 -15.24 1.96 -0.07
N ILE A 56 -16.25 1.19 -0.49
CA ILE A 56 -16.43 -0.19 -0.04
C ILE A 56 -15.62 -1.16 -0.88
N THR A 57 -15.47 -0.93 -2.18
CA THR A 57 -14.71 -1.83 -3.07
C THR A 57 -13.42 -1.21 -3.56
N ILE A 58 -13.43 0.02 -4.09
CA ILE A 58 -12.22 0.59 -4.73
C ILE A 58 -11.13 0.91 -3.70
N ALA A 59 -11.48 1.52 -2.56
CA ALA A 59 -10.50 1.90 -1.56
C ALA A 59 -9.79 0.69 -0.89
N PRO A 60 -10.49 -0.39 -0.47
CA PRO A 60 -9.82 -1.59 0.04
C PRO A 60 -8.99 -2.31 -1.02
N LEU A 61 -9.44 -2.36 -2.28
CA LEU A 61 -8.65 -2.91 -3.39
C LEU A 61 -7.34 -2.15 -3.60
N LEU A 62 -7.36 -0.82 -3.53
CA LEU A 62 -6.17 0.03 -3.64
C LEU A 62 -5.16 -0.26 -2.52
N ILE A 63 -5.63 -0.42 -1.28
CA ILE A 63 -4.77 -0.74 -0.14
C ILE A 63 -4.14 -2.12 -0.33
N VAL A 64 -4.94 -3.12 -0.71
CA VAL A 64 -4.43 -4.48 -0.99
C VAL A 64 -3.44 -4.48 -2.15
N ALA A 65 -3.71 -3.73 -3.22
CA ALA A 65 -2.78 -3.57 -4.33
C ALA A 65 -1.46 -2.93 -3.88
N GLY A 66 -1.51 -1.89 -3.03
CA GLY A 66 -0.33 -1.28 -2.43
C GLY A 66 0.49 -2.26 -1.60
N LEU A 67 -0.15 -3.08 -0.77
CA LEU A 67 0.51 -4.12 0.03
C LEU A 67 1.09 -5.25 -0.84
N LEU A 68 0.44 -5.61 -1.95
CA LEU A 68 0.95 -6.57 -2.92
C LEU A 68 2.17 -6.03 -3.67
N ILE A 69 2.20 -4.73 -3.96
CA ILE A 69 3.37 -4.06 -4.55
C ILE A 69 4.53 -4.09 -3.55
N GLU A 70 4.30 -3.71 -2.29
CA GLU A 70 5.35 -3.73 -1.27
C GLU A 70 5.89 -5.14 -1.02
N SER A 71 5.01 -6.14 -0.87
CA SER A 71 5.43 -7.52 -0.65
C SER A 71 6.08 -8.15 -1.90
N GLY A 72 5.48 -8.01 -3.08
CA GLY A 72 5.98 -8.60 -4.31
C GLY A 72 7.35 -8.07 -4.75
N LEU A 73 7.65 -6.78 -4.47
CA LEU A 73 8.95 -6.19 -4.79
C LEU A 73 10.01 -6.38 -3.70
N ILE A 74 9.63 -6.45 -2.42
CA ILE A 74 10.59 -6.74 -1.33
C ILE A 74 11.12 -8.18 -1.42
N PHE A 75 10.26 -9.15 -1.75
CA PHE A 75 10.65 -10.56 -1.78
C PHE A 75 11.34 -10.98 -3.09
N LYS A 76 11.17 -10.23 -4.17
CA LYS A 76 11.84 -10.51 -5.44
C LYS A 76 13.01 -9.53 -5.61
N PRO A 77 14.28 -9.94 -5.34
CA PRO A 77 15.41 -9.09 -5.63
C PRO A 77 15.40 -8.74 -7.12
N PHE A 78 15.50 -7.44 -7.41
CA PHE A 78 15.46 -6.82 -8.74
C PHE A 78 16.55 -7.35 -9.70
N ASN A 79 17.52 -8.12 -9.19
CA ASN A 79 18.65 -8.70 -9.93
C ASN A 79 18.29 -9.88 -10.86
N CYS A 80 17.02 -10.00 -11.29
CA CYS A 80 16.59 -10.98 -12.28
C CYS A 80 15.65 -10.33 -13.31
N TYR A 81 15.99 -9.09 -13.67
CA TYR A 81 15.40 -8.36 -14.80
C TYR A 81 16.48 -7.52 -15.48
N ILE A 82 17.56 -8.19 -15.93
CA ILE A 82 18.48 -7.87 -17.03
C ILE A 82 19.48 -9.02 -17.12
#